data_AF-A0AAW2SDE6-F1
#
_entry.id   AF-A0AAW2SDE6-F1
#
_cell.length_a   1.000
_cell.length_b   1.000
_cell.length_c   1.000
_cell.angle_alpha   90.00
_cell.angle_beta   90.00
_cell.angle_gamma   90.00
#
_symmetry.space_group_name_H-M   'P 1'
#
loop_
_entity.id
_entity.type
_entity.pdbx_description
1 polymer ?
#
loop_
_entity_poly.entity_id
_entity_poly.type
_entity_poly.pdbx_seq_one_letter_code
_entity_poly.pdbx_strand_id
1 'polypeptide(L)'
;MSVPPSSLDFGSDSDDLQAIASEQRREIMAAKALDSDLDFAFNLQLQEAISASLTLHHQPSPSSTVVSESKMNEDVSHFPDLLSDEILKLEQELKDKAVSETEFRKLKNDLHRRIHDHNVALEISRMPEEEWEDWGDNFERPFGEGSSEGANAEIFRVYFKGLVEKQFPEGTLLGGIGVAVCDSRMKYYLSCESHWWAMGRVGRARK
;
A
#
# COMPACT_ATOMS: atom_id res chain seq x y z
N MET A 1 33.50 -8.79 1.87
CA MET A 1 33.14 -7.40 2.22
C MET A 1 31.75 -7.16 1.70
N SER A 2 30.74 -7.34 2.54
CA SER A 2 29.33 -7.15 2.15
C SER A 2 28.98 -5.68 2.33
N VAL A 3 28.58 -5.04 1.24
CA VAL A 3 28.07 -3.66 1.24
C VAL A 3 26.73 -3.69 1.98
N PRO A 4 26.52 -2.84 3.00
CA PRO A 4 25.23 -2.78 3.68
C PRO A 4 24.17 -2.26 2.70
N PRO A 5 22.91 -2.72 2.80
CA PRO A 5 21.84 -2.13 2.02
C PRO A 5 21.68 -0.69 2.49
N SER A 6 21.93 0.27 1.61
CA SER A 6 21.58 1.67 1.81
C SER A 6 20.09 1.73 2.05
N SER A 7 19.69 1.84 3.32
CA SER A 7 18.35 2.24 3.71
C SER A 7 18.16 3.66 3.23
N LEU A 8 17.71 3.81 2.00
CA LEU A 8 17.25 5.07 1.46
C LEU A 8 16.03 5.45 2.28
N ASP A 9 16.21 6.43 3.15
CA ASP A 9 15.20 7.03 3.99
C ASP A 9 14.29 7.92 3.13
N PHE A 10 13.53 7.29 2.23
CA PHE A 10 12.58 7.96 1.33
C PHE A 10 11.36 8.54 2.08
N GLY A 11 11.21 8.26 3.38
CA GLY A 11 10.14 8.81 4.21
C GLY A 11 10.32 10.31 4.44
N SER A 12 11.53 10.73 4.83
CA SER A 12 11.86 12.14 5.03
C SER A 12 11.69 12.93 3.73
N ASP A 13 12.21 12.42 2.61
CA ASP A 13 12.17 13.11 1.32
C ASP A 13 10.73 13.31 0.80
N SER A 14 9.83 12.34 1.03
CA SER A 14 8.44 12.45 0.60
C SER A 14 7.66 13.49 1.41
N ASP A 15 7.88 13.55 2.71
CA ASP A 15 7.25 14.52 3.60
C ASP A 15 7.77 15.94 3.31
N ASP A 16 9.08 16.07 3.04
CA ASP A 16 9.71 17.34 2.64
C ASP A 16 9.15 17.84 1.29
N LEU A 17 8.99 16.96 0.29
CA LEU A 17 8.37 17.30 -0.99
C LEU A 17 6.92 17.72 -0.83
N GLN A 18 6.16 17.06 0.05
CA GLN A 18 4.79 17.43 0.35
C GLN A 18 4.70 18.80 1.02
N ALA A 19 5.63 19.11 1.93
CA ALA A 19 5.73 20.42 2.55
C ALA A 19 6.01 21.50 1.50
N ILE A 20 6.98 21.27 0.60
CA ILE A 20 7.32 22.20 -0.49
C ILE A 20 6.12 22.44 -1.41
N ALA A 21 5.43 21.38 -1.84
CA ALA A 21 4.25 21.52 -2.70
C ALA A 21 3.14 22.36 -2.04
N SER A 22 2.93 22.16 -0.73
CA SER A 22 1.94 22.92 0.03
C SER A 22 2.30 24.40 0.17
N GLU A 23 3.60 24.70 0.33
CA GLU A 23 4.13 26.05 0.40
C GLU A 23 4.01 26.76 -0.95
N GLN A 24 4.42 26.12 -2.05
CA GLN A 24 4.30 26.69 -3.39
C GLN A 24 2.85 27.01 -3.75
N ARG A 25 1.89 26.15 -3.39
CA ARG A 25 0.46 26.42 -3.62
C ARG A 25 -0.01 27.67 -2.87
N ARG A 26 0.45 27.85 -1.63
CA ARG A 26 0.13 29.03 -0.83
C ARG A 26 0.68 30.30 -1.47
N GLU A 27 1.92 30.25 -1.96
CA GLU A 27 2.56 31.38 -2.63
C GLU A 27 1.85 31.75 -3.95
N ILE A 28 1.49 30.77 -4.78
CA ILE A 28 0.76 31.01 -6.03
C ILE A 28 -0.63 31.61 -5.75
N MET A 29 -1.33 31.11 -4.73
CA MET A 29 -2.62 31.68 -4.33
C MET A 29 -2.48 33.14 -3.87
N ALA A 30 -1.42 33.45 -3.12
CA ALA A 30 -1.14 34.82 -2.69
C ALA A 30 -0.78 35.74 -3.87
N ALA A 31 0.01 35.24 -4.83
CA ALA A 31 0.37 35.97 -6.04
C ALA A 31 -0.87 36.26 -6.90
N LYS A 32 -1.77 35.27 -7.07
CA LYS A 32 -3.02 35.43 -7.81
C LYS A 32 -3.97 36.44 -7.15
N ALA A 33 -4.05 36.44 -5.83
CA ALA A 33 -4.82 37.42 -5.07
C ALA A 33 -4.26 38.84 -5.27
N LEU A 34 -2.93 38.99 -5.20
CA LEU A 34 -2.25 40.27 -5.40
C LEU A 34 -2.47 40.81 -6.83
N ASP A 35 -2.41 39.95 -7.84
CA ASP A 35 -2.64 40.34 -9.24
C ASP A 35 -4.07 40.85 -9.45
N SER A 36 -5.07 40.14 -8.91
CA SER A 36 -6.46 40.57 -8.92
C SER A 36 -6.68 41.90 -8.19
N ASP A 37 -5.99 42.13 -7.07
CA ASP A 37 -6.07 43.38 -6.31
C ASP A 37 -5.45 44.56 -7.09
N LEU A 38 -4.34 44.32 -7.81
CA LEU A 38 -3.69 45.31 -8.67
C LEU A 38 -4.62 45.74 -9.82
N ASP A 39 -5.24 44.78 -10.50
CA ASP A 39 -6.21 45.06 -11.57
C ASP A 39 -7.41 45.85 -11.05
N PHE A 40 -7.91 45.51 -9.86
CA PHE A 40 -9.01 46.24 -9.24
C PHE A 40 -8.61 47.68 -8.88
N ALA A 41 -7.44 47.86 -8.25
CA ALA A 41 -6.93 49.18 -7.88
C ALA A 41 -6.70 50.06 -9.12
N PHE A 42 -6.16 49.49 -10.20
CA PHE A 42 -5.98 50.19 -11.47
C PHE A 42 -7.32 50.68 -12.05
N ASN A 43 -8.33 49.81 -12.09
CA ASN A 43 -9.65 50.17 -12.59
C ASN A 43 -10.31 51.25 -11.74
N LEU A 44 -10.19 51.14 -10.41
CA LEU A 44 -10.70 52.15 -9.47
C LEU A 44 -10.03 53.51 -9.73
N GLN A 45 -8.70 53.52 -9.86
CA GLN A 45 -7.93 54.74 -10.10
C GLN A 45 -8.26 55.38 -11.46
N LEU A 46 -8.49 54.57 -12.50
CA LEU A 46 -8.96 55.03 -13.81
C LEU A 46 -10.35 55.67 -13.71
N GLN A 47 -11.27 55.03 -12.99
CA GLN A 47 -12.63 55.55 -12.78
C GLN A 47 -12.61 56.88 -12.02
N GLU A 48 -11.78 57.00 -10.99
CA GLU A 48 -11.59 58.25 -10.23
C GLU A 48 -11.04 59.37 -11.11
N ALA A 49 -10.04 59.09 -11.95
CA ALA A 49 -9.47 60.08 -12.87
C ALA A 49 -10.48 60.57 -13.92
N ILE A 50 -11.31 59.67 -14.48
CA ILE A 50 -12.39 60.03 -15.41
C ILE A 50 -13.43 60.89 -14.71
N SER A 51 -13.85 60.50 -13.50
CA SER A 51 -14.82 61.26 -12.71
C SER A 51 -14.32 62.68 -12.40
N ALA A 52 -13.07 62.81 -11.97
CA ALA A 52 -12.44 64.11 -11.72
C ALA A 52 -12.37 64.97 -13.00
N SER A 53 -12.01 64.37 -14.14
CA SER A 53 -11.93 65.07 -15.42
C SER A 53 -13.30 65.59 -15.89
N LEU A 54 -14.38 64.83 -15.70
CA LEU A 54 -15.75 65.27 -16.02
C LEU A 54 -16.22 66.43 -15.14
N THR A 55 -15.83 66.45 -13.86
CA THR A 55 -16.12 67.59 -12.98
C THR A 55 -15.36 68.87 -13.39
N LEU A 56 -14.15 68.73 -13.95
CA LEU A 56 -13.36 69.84 -14.51
C LEU A 56 -13.85 70.29 -15.90
N HIS A 57 -14.50 69.42 -16.67
CA HIS A 57 -14.97 69.71 -18.05
C HIS A 57 -16.23 70.60 -18.13
N HIS A 58 -16.70 71.17 -17.01
CA HIS A 58 -17.66 72.29 -17.04
C HIS A 58 -17.03 73.63 -17.47
N GLN A 59 -15.79 73.62 -17.98
CA GLN A 59 -15.18 74.76 -18.69
C GLN A 59 -14.85 74.37 -20.14
N PRO A 60 -15.15 75.22 -21.14
CA PRO A 60 -15.02 74.84 -22.55
C PRO A 60 -13.61 75.09 -23.08
N SER A 61 -12.96 74.08 -23.69
CA SER A 61 -12.18 74.16 -24.97
C SER A 61 -11.25 72.93 -25.20
N PRO A 62 -10.77 72.70 -26.46
CA PRO A 62 -10.77 71.36 -27.06
C PRO A 62 -9.43 70.64 -27.19
N SER A 63 -9.56 69.33 -27.47
CA SER A 63 -8.62 68.39 -28.11
C SER A 63 -7.35 68.00 -27.35
N SER A 64 -7.25 66.72 -27.01
CA SER A 64 -6.15 65.88 -27.54
C SER A 64 -6.51 64.40 -27.41
N THR A 65 -6.38 63.71 -28.55
CA THR A 65 -6.61 62.28 -28.74
C THR A 65 -5.32 61.53 -28.43
N VAL A 66 -5.29 60.70 -27.39
CA VAL A 66 -4.40 59.54 -27.35
C VAL A 66 -4.94 58.53 -26.33
N VAL A 67 -5.39 57.38 -26.80
CA VAL A 67 -5.40 56.15 -26.01
C VAL A 67 -4.84 55.05 -26.91
N SER A 68 -3.58 54.72 -26.68
CA SER A 68 -2.95 53.53 -27.25
C SER A 68 -3.42 52.32 -26.44
N GLU A 69 -4.22 51.47 -27.06
CA GLU A 69 -4.70 50.21 -26.53
C GLU A 69 -3.54 49.20 -26.59
N SER A 70 -2.82 49.01 -25.49
CA SER A 70 -1.75 48.00 -25.39
C SER A 70 -2.37 46.62 -25.22
N LYS A 71 -2.72 46.01 -26.35
CA LYS A 71 -3.26 44.65 -26.44
C LYS A 71 -2.12 43.64 -26.57
N MET A 72 -1.38 43.41 -25.48
CA MET A 72 -0.47 42.28 -25.33
C MET A 72 -0.41 41.99 -23.84
N ASN A 73 -0.94 40.84 -23.37
CA ASN A 73 -0.66 40.20 -22.06
C ASN A 73 -1.55 38.99 -21.73
N GLU A 74 -2.44 38.53 -22.62
CA GLU A 74 -3.36 37.41 -22.32
C GLU A 74 -2.63 36.06 -22.07
N ASP A 75 -1.43 35.87 -22.63
CA ASP A 75 -0.66 34.63 -22.52
C ASP A 75 0.03 34.45 -21.14
N VAL A 76 0.29 35.55 -20.40
CA VAL A 76 0.95 35.51 -19.09
C VAL A 76 -0.04 35.25 -17.96
N SER A 77 -1.30 35.66 -18.12
CA SER A 77 -2.36 35.52 -17.10
C SER A 77 -2.74 34.07 -16.79
N HIS A 78 -2.44 33.11 -17.66
CA HIS A 78 -2.73 31.69 -17.42
C HIS A 78 -1.59 30.90 -16.78
N PHE A 79 -0.39 31.48 -16.65
CA PHE A 79 0.74 30.82 -16.02
C PHE A 79 0.49 30.36 -14.56
N PRO A 80 -0.10 31.18 -13.65
CA PRO A 80 -0.37 30.74 -12.28
C PRO A 80 -1.45 29.64 -12.21
N ASP A 81 -2.38 29.59 -13.16
CA ASP A 81 -3.38 28.52 -13.24
C ASP A 81 -2.74 27.19 -13.64
N LEU A 82 -1.87 27.20 -14.66
CA LEU A 82 -1.13 26.02 -15.10
C LEU A 82 -0.22 25.46 -13.99
N LEU A 83 0.48 26.33 -13.26
CA LEU A 83 1.31 25.93 -12.11
C LEU A 83 0.47 25.32 -10.98
N SER A 84 -0.72 25.88 -10.73
CA SER A 84 -1.63 25.36 -9.72
C SER A 84 -2.07 23.92 -10.05
N ASP A 85 -2.42 23.68 -11.32
CA ASP A 85 -2.80 22.35 -11.79
C ASP A 85 -1.65 21.34 -11.70
N GLU A 86 -0.43 21.75 -12.04
CA GLU A 86 0.77 20.90 -11.96
C GLU A 86 1.09 20.50 -10.50
N ILE A 87 0.96 21.44 -9.56
CA ILE A 87 1.16 21.14 -8.12
C ILE A 87 0.08 20.19 -7.60
N LEU A 88 -1.18 20.38 -7.99
CA LEU A 88 -2.26 19.46 -7.59
C LEU A 88 -2.02 18.05 -8.10
N LYS A 89 -1.52 17.92 -9.34
CA LYS A 89 -1.13 16.63 -9.91
C LYS A 89 0.01 16.00 -9.11
N LEU A 90 1.03 16.76 -8.76
CA LEU A 90 2.17 16.27 -7.97
C LEU A 90 1.73 15.81 -6.57
N GLU A 91 0.88 16.57 -5.88
CA GLU A 91 0.32 16.18 -4.58
C GLU A 91 -0.44 14.84 -4.67
N GLN A 92 -1.19 14.63 -5.76
CA GLN A 92 -1.89 13.38 -5.99
C GLN A 92 -0.92 12.22 -6.26
N GLU A 93 0.09 12.44 -7.11
CA GLU A 93 1.11 11.44 -7.41
C GLU A 93 1.89 11.00 -6.16
N LEU A 94 2.20 11.93 -5.24
CA LEU A 94 2.85 11.59 -3.96
C LEU A 94 1.97 10.68 -3.09
N LYS A 95 0.66 10.97 -3.02
CA LYS A 95 -0.29 10.12 -2.26
C LYS A 95 -0.39 8.73 -2.89
N ASP A 96 -0.52 8.68 -4.21
CA ASP A 96 -0.62 7.42 -4.94
C ASP A 96 0.65 6.58 -4.80
N LYS A 97 1.82 7.23 -4.84
CA LYS A 97 3.11 6.60 -4.58
C LYS A 97 3.14 5.97 -3.19
N ALA A 98 2.79 6.72 -2.14
CA ALA A 98 2.78 6.23 -0.76
C ALA A 98 1.89 4.99 -0.61
N VAL A 99 0.70 5.00 -1.21
CA VAL A 99 -0.19 3.82 -1.23
C VAL A 99 0.47 2.66 -1.97
N SER A 100 0.99 2.89 -3.17
CA SER A 100 1.61 1.84 -3.99
C SER A 100 2.80 1.16 -3.29
N GLU A 101 3.63 1.94 -2.58
CA GLU A 101 4.78 1.43 -1.86
C GLU A 101 4.36 0.54 -0.69
N THR A 102 3.29 0.91 0.02
CA THR A 102 2.77 0.09 1.12
C THR A 102 2.23 -1.26 0.60
N GLU A 103 1.51 -1.25 -0.51
CA GLU A 103 0.97 -2.46 -1.13
C GLU A 103 2.09 -3.33 -1.72
N PHE A 104 3.07 -2.73 -2.38
CA PHE A 104 4.23 -3.45 -2.89
C PHE A 104 5.03 -4.11 -1.77
N ARG A 105 5.22 -3.42 -0.64
CA ARG A 105 5.87 -3.98 0.54
C ARG A 105 5.09 -5.15 1.12
N LYS A 106 3.76 -5.07 1.19
CA LYS A 106 2.90 -6.19 1.61
C LYS A 106 3.06 -7.39 0.68
N LEU A 107 2.97 -7.17 -0.63
CA LEU A 107 3.11 -8.23 -1.64
C LEU A 107 4.49 -8.89 -1.56
N LYS A 108 5.56 -8.11 -1.40
CA LYS A 108 6.92 -8.61 -1.25
C LYS A 108 7.05 -9.51 -0.02
N ASN A 109 6.51 -9.06 1.12
CA ASN A 109 6.53 -9.83 2.37
C ASN A 109 5.68 -11.11 2.24
N ASP A 110 4.54 -11.03 1.56
CA ASP A 110 3.67 -12.17 1.30
C ASP A 110 4.35 -13.22 0.42
N LEU A 111 5.01 -12.79 -0.65
CA LEU A 111 5.77 -13.67 -1.53
C LEU A 111 6.93 -14.34 -0.77
N HIS A 112 7.67 -13.58 0.04
CA HIS A 112 8.75 -14.11 0.85
C HIS A 112 8.25 -15.21 1.80
N ARG A 113 7.10 -14.98 2.46
CA ARG A 113 6.44 -15.99 3.29
C ARG A 113 6.09 -17.24 2.51
N ARG A 114 5.43 -17.11 1.34
CA ARG A 114 5.06 -18.28 0.52
C ARG A 114 6.26 -19.09 0.06
N ILE A 115 7.35 -18.43 -0.31
CA ILE A 115 8.59 -19.10 -0.72
C ILE A 115 9.18 -19.87 0.47
N HIS A 116 9.23 -19.24 1.65
CA HIS A 116 9.69 -19.89 2.87
C HIS A 116 8.86 -21.13 3.19
N ASP A 117 7.54 -20.98 3.30
CA ASP A 117 6.65 -22.08 3.68
C ASP A 117 6.68 -23.21 2.64
N HIS A 118 6.82 -22.87 1.35
CA HIS A 118 7.01 -23.86 0.30
C HIS A 118 8.33 -24.64 0.46
N ASN A 119 9.42 -23.96 0.81
CA ASN A 119 10.71 -24.61 1.04
C ASN A 119 10.67 -25.54 2.26
N VAL A 120 10.06 -25.10 3.37
CA VAL A 120 9.85 -25.93 4.56
C VAL A 120 9.02 -27.17 4.23
N ALA A 121 7.93 -27.01 3.46
CA ALA A 121 7.12 -28.15 3.03
C ALA A 121 7.90 -29.15 2.15
N LEU A 122 8.77 -28.65 1.27
CA LEU A 122 9.66 -29.50 0.47
C LEU A 122 10.69 -30.22 1.32
N GLU A 123 11.24 -29.57 2.34
CA GLU A 123 12.21 -30.16 3.27
C GLU A 123 11.57 -31.30 4.05
N ILE A 124 10.40 -31.05 4.64
CA ILE A 124 9.59 -32.05 5.34
C ILE A 124 9.27 -33.23 4.42
N SER A 125 8.80 -32.97 3.19
CA SER A 125 8.43 -34.03 2.25
C SER A 125 9.61 -34.90 1.79
N ARG A 126 10.85 -34.40 1.90
CA ARG A 126 12.06 -35.12 1.51
C ARG A 126 12.68 -35.88 2.68
N MET A 127 12.22 -35.67 3.91
CA MET A 127 12.79 -36.31 5.09
C MET A 127 12.32 -37.77 5.19
N PRO A 128 13.24 -38.74 5.33
CA PRO A 128 12.88 -40.12 5.58
C PRO A 128 12.33 -40.30 7.01
N GLU A 129 11.42 -41.25 7.20
CA GLU A 129 10.71 -41.49 8.48
C GLU A 129 11.70 -41.81 9.62
N GLU A 130 12.81 -42.48 9.32
CA GLU A 130 13.83 -42.84 10.32
C GLU A 130 14.56 -41.62 10.89
N GLU A 131 14.71 -40.54 10.11
CA GLU A 131 15.34 -39.30 10.55
C GLU A 131 14.35 -38.37 11.28
N TRP A 132 13.04 -38.65 11.16
CA TRP A 132 11.98 -37.86 11.77
C TRP A 132 11.98 -37.94 13.30
N GLU A 133 12.30 -39.11 13.87
CA GLU A 133 12.39 -39.28 15.33
C GLU A 133 13.50 -38.43 15.98
N ASP A 134 14.60 -38.21 15.24
CA ASP A 134 15.78 -37.50 15.75
C ASP A 134 15.78 -36.00 15.39
N TRP A 135 15.19 -35.62 14.24
CA TRP A 135 15.27 -34.25 13.69
C TRP A 135 13.91 -33.56 13.47
N GLY A 136 12.80 -34.25 13.76
CA GLY A 136 11.44 -33.72 13.59
C GLY A 136 11.13 -32.41 14.32
N ASP A 137 11.87 -32.12 15.39
CA ASP A 137 11.69 -30.90 16.19
C ASP A 137 12.60 -29.73 15.75
N ASN A 138 13.55 -29.96 14.84
CA ASN A 138 14.59 -29.00 14.45
C ASN A 138 14.25 -28.18 13.19
N PHE A 139 12.98 -28.12 12.78
CA PHE A 139 12.56 -27.37 11.60
C PHE A 139 12.33 -25.89 11.89
N GLU A 140 12.64 -25.07 10.88
CA GLU A 140 12.26 -23.67 10.86
C GLU A 140 10.72 -23.56 10.82
N ARG A 141 10.14 -22.83 11.78
CA ARG A 141 8.69 -22.75 11.94
C ARG A 141 8.08 -21.92 10.80
N PRO A 142 6.92 -22.32 10.23
CA PRO A 142 6.22 -21.50 9.25
C PRO A 142 6.00 -20.08 9.75
N PHE A 143 6.01 -19.11 8.82
CA PHE A 143 5.80 -17.70 9.16
C PHE A 143 4.34 -17.45 9.60
N GLY A 144 4.15 -17.14 10.87
CA GLY A 144 2.84 -16.87 11.47
C GLY A 144 2.13 -18.15 11.93
N GLU A 145 1.48 -18.05 13.09
CA GLU A 145 0.77 -19.15 13.78
C GLU A 145 1.66 -20.26 14.36
N GLY A 146 2.38 -19.91 15.42
CA GLY A 146 3.14 -20.87 16.22
C GLY A 146 3.95 -20.25 17.36
N SER A 147 4.09 -18.92 17.36
CA SER A 147 4.59 -18.16 18.49
C SER A 147 3.43 -17.72 19.37
N SER A 148 3.52 -17.97 20.68
CA SER A 148 2.52 -17.60 21.69
C SER A 148 2.31 -16.09 21.88
N GLU A 149 2.85 -15.24 21.00
CA GLU A 149 2.75 -13.77 21.06
C GLU A 149 2.06 -13.15 19.84
N GLY A 150 1.18 -13.88 19.16
CA GLY A 150 0.35 -13.36 18.06
C GLY A 150 -1.05 -12.93 18.51
N ALA A 151 -1.20 -11.71 19.01
CA ALA A 151 -2.51 -11.11 19.26
C ALA A 151 -3.26 -10.95 17.92
N ASN A 152 -4.35 -11.71 17.74
CA ASN A 152 -5.28 -11.69 16.59
C ASN A 152 -4.85 -12.47 15.32
N ALA A 153 -4.36 -13.70 15.48
CA ALA A 153 -4.34 -14.68 14.39
C ALA A 153 -5.71 -15.38 14.29
N GLU A 154 -6.26 -15.50 13.09
CA GLU A 154 -7.52 -16.19 12.80
C GLU A 154 -7.32 -17.69 13.01
N ILE A 155 -7.57 -18.17 14.23
CA ILE A 155 -7.24 -19.55 14.67
C ILE A 155 -7.88 -20.59 13.74
N PHE A 156 -7.07 -21.25 12.92
CA PHE A 156 -7.51 -22.45 12.19
C PHE A 156 -7.66 -23.62 13.17
N ARG A 157 -8.79 -24.34 13.08
CA ARG A 157 -9.04 -25.57 13.83
C ARG A 157 -8.72 -26.77 12.95
N VAL A 158 -7.78 -27.59 13.39
CA VAL A 158 -7.45 -28.86 12.73
C VAL A 158 -8.16 -29.99 13.45
N TYR A 159 -8.89 -30.80 12.69
CA TYR A 159 -9.54 -32.01 13.15
C TYR A 159 -8.89 -33.22 12.49
N PHE A 160 -8.55 -34.23 13.27
CA PHE A 160 -8.06 -35.50 12.75
C PHE A 160 -8.99 -36.62 13.20
N LYS A 161 -9.26 -37.57 12.30
CA LYS A 161 -10.02 -38.77 12.58
C LYS A 161 -9.29 -39.96 11.99
N GLY A 162 -8.72 -40.78 12.87
CA GLY A 162 -8.25 -42.11 12.51
C GLY A 162 -9.43 -43.04 12.26
N LEU A 163 -9.41 -43.76 11.15
CA LEU A 163 -10.27 -44.90 10.86
C LEU A 163 -9.40 -46.14 10.84
N VAL A 164 -9.78 -47.16 11.61
CA VAL A 164 -9.12 -48.47 11.56
C VAL A 164 -10.18 -49.47 11.10
N GLU A 165 -9.97 -50.08 9.94
CA GLU A 165 -10.81 -51.16 9.45
C GLU A 165 -10.34 -52.50 10.03
N LYS A 166 -11.32 -53.36 10.33
CA LYS A 166 -11.12 -54.56 11.12
C LYS A 166 -10.38 -55.63 10.32
N GLN A 167 -9.19 -55.98 10.84
CA GLN A 167 -8.36 -57.16 10.63
C GLN A 167 -8.73 -58.09 9.45
N PHE A 168 -7.87 -58.11 8.43
CA PHE A 168 -7.88 -59.16 7.41
C PHE A 168 -7.42 -60.50 8.01
N PRO A 169 -7.77 -61.66 7.38
CA PRO A 169 -7.42 -62.99 7.89
C PRO A 169 -5.91 -63.21 8.15
N GLU A 170 -5.04 -62.44 7.50
CA GLU A 170 -3.57 -62.47 7.68
C GLU A 170 -3.05 -61.63 8.86
N GLY A 171 -3.93 -61.02 9.66
CA GLY A 171 -3.54 -60.26 10.85
C GLY A 171 -3.09 -58.82 10.58
N THR A 172 -3.15 -58.37 9.34
CA THR A 172 -2.87 -56.99 8.92
C THR A 172 -4.02 -56.06 9.31
N LEU A 173 -3.71 -54.99 10.05
CA LEU A 173 -4.66 -53.92 10.38
C LEU A 173 -4.56 -52.84 9.32
N LEU A 174 -5.70 -52.47 8.73
CA LEU A 174 -5.75 -51.43 7.71
C LEU A 174 -6.25 -50.15 8.37
N GLY A 175 -5.41 -49.12 8.36
CA GLY A 175 -5.72 -47.83 8.96
C GLY A 175 -5.71 -46.72 7.91
N GLY A 176 -6.53 -45.70 8.14
CA GLY A 176 -6.51 -44.42 7.44
C GLY A 176 -6.62 -43.28 8.43
N ILE A 177 -6.09 -42.11 8.07
CA ILE A 177 -6.27 -40.88 8.85
C ILE A 177 -6.87 -39.82 7.95
N GLY A 178 -8.01 -39.27 8.36
CA GLY A 178 -8.59 -38.09 7.75
C GLY A 178 -8.16 -36.86 8.54
N VAL A 179 -7.64 -35.84 7.86
CA VAL A 179 -7.35 -34.52 8.46
C VAL A 179 -8.21 -33.47 7.76
N ALA A 180 -8.87 -32.62 8.54
CA ALA A 180 -9.66 -31.50 8.08
C ALA A 180 -9.16 -30.21 8.76
N VAL A 181 -8.92 -29.17 7.97
CA VAL A 181 -8.53 -27.84 8.46
C VAL A 181 -9.68 -26.87 8.22
N CYS A 182 -10.12 -26.19 9.29
CA CYS A 182 -11.24 -25.25 9.28
C CYS A 182 -10.79 -23.86 9.70
N ASP A 183 -11.17 -22.85 8.93
CA ASP A 183 -11.06 -21.44 9.30
C ASP A 183 -12.15 -21.03 10.33
N SER A 184 -11.98 -19.88 10.98
CA SER A 184 -12.94 -19.24 11.91
C SER A 184 -14.36 -19.10 11.33
N ARG A 185 -14.47 -19.07 10.00
CA ARG A 185 -15.73 -18.98 9.23
C ARG A 185 -16.29 -20.33 8.76
N MET A 186 -15.77 -21.46 9.29
CA MET A 186 -16.19 -22.83 8.98
C MET A 186 -16.22 -23.15 7.46
N LYS A 187 -15.21 -22.71 6.71
CA LYS A 187 -14.97 -23.18 5.35
C LYS A 187 -13.92 -24.31 5.40
N TYR A 188 -14.26 -25.47 4.84
CA TYR A 188 -13.40 -26.65 4.78
C TYR A 188 -12.49 -26.54 3.55
N TYR A 189 -11.16 -26.57 3.74
CA TYR A 189 -10.23 -26.36 2.64
C TYR A 189 -9.60 -27.64 2.09
N LEU A 190 -9.41 -28.67 2.90
CA LEU A 190 -8.75 -29.91 2.49
C LEU A 190 -9.37 -31.11 3.23
N SER A 191 -9.80 -32.12 2.46
CA SER A 191 -10.01 -33.48 2.94
C SER A 191 -8.95 -34.34 2.26
N CYS A 192 -7.89 -34.68 2.99
CA CYS A 192 -6.92 -35.65 2.49
C CYS A 192 -7.53 -37.04 2.70
N GLU A 193 -8.12 -37.61 1.65
CA GLU A 193 -8.45 -39.03 1.61
C GLU A 193 -7.22 -39.72 1.00
N SER A 194 -6.36 -40.30 1.83
CA SER A 194 -5.15 -40.98 1.37
C SER A 194 -5.13 -42.43 1.80
N HIS A 195 -4.79 -43.22 0.78
CA HIS A 195 -4.68 -44.66 0.66
C HIS A 195 -4.34 -45.46 1.93
N TRP A 196 -4.97 -46.62 1.97
CA TRP A 196 -4.88 -47.65 2.98
C TRP A 196 -3.44 -48.15 3.21
N TRP A 197 -2.95 -48.04 4.45
CA TRP A 197 -1.66 -48.59 4.86
C TRP A 197 -1.87 -49.85 5.73
N ALA A 198 -1.12 -50.91 5.42
CA ALA A 198 -1.05 -52.13 6.20
C ALA A 198 -0.14 -51.91 7.42
N MET A 199 -0.72 -51.71 8.61
CA MET A 199 0.06 -51.60 9.85
C MET A 199 0.36 -52.98 10.45
N GLY A 200 1.65 -53.30 10.58
CA GLY A 200 2.16 -54.42 11.37
C GLY A 200 2.04 -54.16 12.88
N ARG A 201 2.00 -55.23 13.68
CA ARG A 201 1.77 -55.22 15.14
C ARG A 201 2.74 -54.28 15.89
N VAL A 202 2.27 -53.10 16.30
CA VAL A 202 3.00 -52.22 17.23
C VAL A 202 2.75 -52.66 18.68
N GLY A 203 3.84 -52.85 19.42
CA GLY A 203 3.86 -53.29 20.82
C GLY A 203 3.20 -52.30 21.77
N ARG A 204 2.56 -52.86 22.79
CA ARG A 204 1.81 -52.16 23.84
C ARG A 204 2.75 -51.33 24.72
N ALA A 205 2.77 -50.00 24.59
CA ALA A 205 3.38 -49.12 25.59
C ALA A 205 2.48 -49.09 26.84
N ARG A 206 3.02 -49.55 27.97
CA ARG A 206 2.36 -49.52 29.28
C ARG A 206 2.41 -48.09 29.84
N LYS A 207 1.31 -47.66 30.46
CA LYS A 207 1.19 -46.45 31.28
C LYS A 207 2.19 -46.45 32.44
#